data_AF-A0A9P6ZCL2-F1
#
_entry.id   AF-A0A9P6ZCL2-F1
#
_cell.length_a   1.000
_cell.length_b   1.000
_cell.length_c   1.000
_cell.angle_alpha   90.00
_cell.angle_beta   90.00
_cell.angle_gamma   90.00
#
_symmetry.space_group_name_H-M   'P 1'
#
loop_
_entity.id
_entity.type
_entity.pdbx_description
1 polymer ?
#
loop_
_entity_poly.entity_id
_entity_poly.type
_entity_poly.pdbx_seq_one_letter_code
_entity_poly.pdbx_strand_id
1 'polypeptide(L)'
;MDLVVDEELFAIETISSRTQFLINKPPERHLHMMLPAAAERDSEDAAMELSNKRQYTFYSDDEKTRFFHLFFSKCLSAAAAARQLGIHVRAAQRWVRRYRKDPESIFEKKKRSGRRRILGEEHKKFLLNYIDDNPSAVVTEVYSLQFYDNSV
;
A
#
# COMPACT_ATOMS: atom_id res chain seq x y z
N MET A 1 33.88 5.44 27.75
CA MET A 1 33.80 4.04 28.18
C MET A 1 34.40 3.22 27.07
N ASP A 2 35.69 2.89 27.17
CA ASP A 2 36.37 2.06 26.17
C ASP A 2 35.98 0.61 26.44
N LEU A 3 35.25 0.03 25.49
CA LEU A 3 34.85 -1.38 25.54
C LEU A 3 36.05 -2.22 25.08
N VAL A 4 36.90 -2.59 26.03
CA VAL A 4 37.95 -3.59 25.80
C VAL A 4 37.25 -4.93 25.64
N VAL A 5 37.16 -5.41 24.39
CA VAL A 5 36.63 -6.74 24.06
C VAL A 5 37.71 -7.74 24.43
N ASP A 6 37.44 -8.56 25.43
CA ASP A 6 38.33 -9.62 25.89
C ASP A 6 38.27 -10.79 24.90
N GLU A 7 39.31 -10.95 24.08
CA GLU A 7 39.40 -11.98 23.03
C GLU A 7 39.46 -13.41 23.61
N GLU A 8 39.74 -13.58 24.92
CA GLU A 8 39.70 -14.88 25.60
C GLU A 8 38.28 -15.37 25.93
N LEU A 9 37.32 -14.46 26.16
CA LEU A 9 35.94 -14.82 26.51
C LEU A 9 35.05 -15.12 25.30
N PHE A 10 35.43 -14.65 24.11
CA PHE A 10 34.64 -14.79 22.87
C PHE A 10 35.50 -15.22 21.68
N ALA A 11 36.24 -16.32 21.82
CA ALA A 11 37.01 -16.88 20.72
C ALA A 11 36.09 -17.27 19.54
N ILE A 12 36.23 -16.59 18.40
CA ILE A 12 35.50 -16.91 17.17
C ILE A 12 36.23 -18.05 16.47
N GLU A 13 35.56 -19.20 16.35
CA GLU A 13 36.06 -20.31 15.57
C GLU A 13 35.68 -20.18 14.08
N THR A 14 36.64 -20.42 13.19
CA THR A 14 36.41 -20.36 11.74
C THR A 14 35.84 -21.70 11.25
N ILE A 15 34.54 -21.73 10.95
CA ILE A 15 33.82 -22.95 10.54
C ILE A 15 34.10 -23.42 9.09
N SER A 16 34.46 -22.52 8.18
CA SER A 16 34.82 -22.88 6.78
C SER A 16 35.53 -21.74 6.07
N SER A 17 36.46 -22.07 5.17
CA SER A 17 37.11 -21.07 4.33
C SER A 17 36.25 -20.67 3.12
N ARG A 18 36.51 -19.48 2.57
CA ARG A 18 35.87 -19.00 1.33
C ARG A 18 36.01 -19.99 0.18
N THR A 19 37.16 -20.66 0.07
CA THR A 19 37.43 -21.65 -0.98
C THR A 19 36.62 -22.92 -0.77
N GLN A 20 36.51 -23.43 0.46
CA GLN A 20 35.67 -24.59 0.79
C GLN A 20 34.18 -24.32 0.48
N PHE A 21 33.69 -23.12 0.77
CA PHE A 21 32.32 -22.72 0.42
C PHE A 21 32.07 -22.73 -1.10
N LEU A 22 33.03 -22.22 -1.89
CA LEU A 22 32.90 -22.20 -3.36
C LEU A 22 32.95 -23.62 -3.95
N ILE A 23 33.77 -24.51 -3.40
CA ILE A 23 33.85 -25.92 -3.82
C ILE A 23 32.55 -26.67 -3.52
N ASN A 24 31.94 -26.38 -2.35
CA ASN A 24 30.76 -27.09 -1.88
C ASN A 24 29.44 -26.38 -2.27
N LYS A 25 29.48 -25.37 -3.15
CA LYS A 25 28.29 -24.63 -3.57
C LYS A 25 27.36 -25.59 -4.36
N PRO A 26 26.13 -25.88 -3.88
CA PRO A 26 25.22 -26.74 -4.62
C PRO A 26 24.85 -26.07 -5.96
N PRO A 27 24.65 -26.85 -7.04
CA PRO A 27 24.26 -26.32 -8.34
C PRO A 27 22.94 -25.55 -8.22
N GLU A 28 22.92 -24.32 -8.75
CA GLU A 28 21.73 -23.48 -8.76
C GLU A 28 20.63 -24.16 -9.58
N ARG A 29 19.45 -24.34 -8.98
CA ARG A 29 18.30 -24.92 -9.68
C ARG A 29 17.81 -23.93 -10.74
N HIS A 30 18.07 -24.24 -12.00
CA HIS A 30 17.49 -23.52 -13.14
C HIS A 30 15.96 -23.63 -13.11
N LEU A 31 15.28 -22.57 -12.70
CA LEU A 31 13.86 -22.39 -12.97
C LEU A 31 13.72 -22.12 -14.47
N HIS A 32 13.08 -23.03 -15.19
CA HIS A 32 12.95 -23.00 -16.63
C HIS A 32 11.96 -21.91 -17.07
N MET A 33 12.43 -20.68 -17.18
CA MET A 33 11.68 -19.56 -17.74
C MET A 33 12.16 -19.34 -19.18
N MET A 34 11.27 -19.57 -20.15
CA MET A 34 11.57 -19.38 -21.57
C MET A 34 11.97 -17.92 -21.83
N LEU A 35 13.23 -17.70 -22.17
CA LEU A 35 13.74 -16.44 -22.73
C LEU A 35 13.37 -16.36 -24.22
N PRO A 36 12.85 -15.22 -24.72
CA PRO A 36 12.99 -14.86 -26.12
C PRO A 36 14.44 -14.42 -26.39
N ALA A 37 14.91 -14.74 -27.59
CA ALA A 37 16.28 -14.58 -28.03
C ALA A 37 16.78 -13.12 -28.02
N ALA A 38 17.98 -12.97 -27.46
CA ALA A 38 19.02 -11.96 -27.64
C ALA A 38 18.72 -10.70 -28.50
N ALA A 39 18.77 -9.54 -27.85
CA ALA A 39 19.43 -8.33 -28.38
C ALA A 39 19.78 -7.35 -27.23
N GLU A 40 20.98 -7.53 -26.68
CA GLU A 40 21.95 -6.55 -26.19
C GLU A 40 21.50 -5.12 -25.76
N ARG A 41 21.80 -4.85 -24.47
CA ARG A 41 22.44 -3.66 -23.89
C ARG A 41 21.58 -2.52 -23.28
N ASP A 42 21.65 -2.54 -21.95
CA ASP A 42 22.02 -1.44 -21.04
C ASP A 42 20.89 -0.75 -20.24
N SER A 43 20.99 -0.92 -18.91
CA SER A 43 20.32 -0.22 -17.80
C SER A 43 18.89 -0.65 -17.40
N GLU A 44 18.77 -1.81 -16.72
CA GLU A 44 17.49 -2.28 -16.14
C GLU A 44 17.57 -2.57 -14.63
N ASP A 45 18.30 -1.79 -13.84
CA ASP A 45 18.30 -1.96 -12.36
C ASP A 45 17.09 -1.28 -11.67
N ALA A 46 16.17 -0.70 -12.44
CA ALA A 46 14.96 -0.04 -11.93
C ALA A 46 13.64 -0.72 -12.36
N ALA A 47 13.67 -1.76 -13.20
CA ALA A 47 12.47 -2.30 -13.85
C ALA A 47 11.90 -3.59 -13.20
N MET A 48 12.65 -4.27 -12.34
CA MET A 48 12.25 -5.58 -11.81
C MET A 48 11.35 -5.53 -10.55
N GLU A 49 11.06 -4.33 -10.01
CA GLU A 49 10.31 -4.18 -8.74
C GLU A 49 8.81 -3.82 -8.89
N LEU A 50 8.28 -3.78 -10.12
CA LEU A 50 6.90 -3.32 -10.37
C LEU A 50 5.88 -4.41 -10.76
N SER A 51 6.31 -5.64 -11.05
CA SER A 51 5.44 -6.65 -11.67
C SER A 51 4.63 -7.52 -10.69
N ASN A 52 4.95 -7.52 -9.39
CA ASN A 52 4.29 -8.41 -8.40
C ASN A 52 3.16 -7.77 -7.58
N LYS A 53 2.84 -6.48 -7.80
CA LYS A 53 1.70 -5.84 -7.14
C LYS A 53 0.44 -6.19 -7.94
N ARG A 54 -0.50 -6.93 -7.34
CA ARG A 54 -1.82 -7.19 -7.93
C ARG A 54 -2.43 -5.86 -8.35
N GLN A 55 -2.48 -5.61 -9.66
CA GLN A 55 -3.10 -4.40 -10.19
C GLN A 55 -4.57 -4.39 -9.78
N TYR A 56 -5.00 -3.30 -9.14
CA TYR A 56 -6.38 -3.15 -8.75
C TYR A 56 -7.24 -2.96 -10.00
N THR A 57 -8.21 -3.83 -10.22
CA THR A 57 -9.16 -3.69 -11.32
C THR A 57 -10.05 -2.48 -11.09
N PHE A 58 -9.88 -1.46 -11.93
CA PHE A 58 -10.72 -0.26 -11.94
C PHE A 58 -11.72 -0.36 -13.10
N TYR A 59 -12.99 -0.08 -12.83
CA TYR A 59 -14.03 -0.03 -13.84
C TYR A 59 -14.48 1.40 -14.07
N SER A 60 -14.58 1.81 -15.34
CA SER A 60 -15.04 3.14 -15.73
C SER A 60 -16.55 3.29 -15.50
N ASP A 61 -17.02 4.54 -15.48
CA ASP A 61 -18.45 4.81 -15.38
C ASP A 61 -19.20 4.35 -16.65
N ASP A 62 -18.53 4.33 -17.81
CA ASP A 62 -19.08 3.77 -19.06
C ASP A 62 -19.33 2.27 -18.96
N GLU A 63 -18.41 1.52 -18.36
CA GLU A 63 -18.57 0.07 -18.14
C GLU A 63 -19.75 -0.22 -17.20
N LYS A 64 -19.93 0.60 -16.16
CA LYS A 64 -21.11 0.52 -15.27
C LYS A 64 -22.39 0.83 -16.04
N THR A 65 -22.40 1.86 -16.88
CA THR A 65 -23.56 2.24 -17.68
C THR A 65 -23.96 1.13 -18.65
N ARG A 66 -23.00 0.55 -19.37
CA ARG A 66 -23.22 -0.61 -20.25
C ARG A 66 -23.76 -1.81 -19.47
N PHE A 67 -23.24 -2.04 -18.26
CA PHE A 67 -23.73 -3.09 -17.38
C PHE A 67 -25.19 -2.88 -16.99
N PHE A 68 -25.57 -1.68 -16.55
CA PHE A 68 -26.95 -1.39 -16.14
C PHE A 68 -27.93 -1.39 -17.31
N HIS A 69 -27.49 -0.98 -18.50
CA HIS A 69 -28.27 -1.14 -19.72
C HIS A 69 -28.58 -2.62 -20.00
N LEU A 70 -27.59 -3.52 -19.87
CA LEU A 70 -27.84 -4.96 -20.01
C LEU A 70 -28.75 -5.52 -18.90
N PHE A 71 -28.56 -5.06 -17.67
CA PHE A 71 -29.31 -5.51 -16.51
C PHE A 71 -30.80 -5.11 -16.56
N PHE A 72 -31.11 -3.87 -16.95
CA PHE A 72 -32.49 -3.37 -17.03
C PHE A 72 -33.14 -3.60 -18.39
N SER A 73 -32.51 -3.13 -19.47
CA SER A 73 -33.13 -3.15 -20.80
C SER A 73 -33.26 -4.57 -21.38
N LYS A 74 -32.32 -5.46 -21.05
CA LYS A 74 -32.34 -6.85 -21.52
C LYS A 74 -32.73 -7.86 -20.42
N CYS A 75 -33.15 -7.38 -19.24
CA CYS A 75 -33.55 -8.19 -18.09
C CYS A 75 -32.54 -9.31 -17.72
N LEU A 76 -31.24 -9.10 -17.97
CA LEU A 76 -30.23 -10.10 -17.68
C LEU A 76 -29.95 -10.17 -16.18
N SER A 77 -29.58 -11.37 -15.71
CA SER A 77 -29.03 -11.49 -14.36
C SER A 77 -27.71 -10.73 -14.25
N ALA A 78 -27.38 -10.27 -13.04
CA ALA A 78 -26.12 -9.55 -12.80
C ALA A 78 -24.89 -10.38 -13.24
N ALA A 79 -24.94 -11.71 -13.09
CA ALA A 79 -23.86 -12.58 -13.52
C ALA A 79 -23.78 -12.72 -15.04
N ALA A 80 -24.92 -12.83 -15.73
CA ALA A 80 -24.96 -12.92 -17.20
C ALA A 80 -24.45 -11.63 -17.85
N ALA A 81 -24.93 -10.46 -17.40
CA ALA A 81 -24.47 -9.16 -17.89
C ALA A 81 -22.97 -8.94 -17.61
N ALA A 82 -22.48 -9.36 -16.44
CA ALA A 82 -21.06 -9.23 -16.09
C ALA A 82 -20.18 -10.08 -17.01
N ARG A 83 -20.55 -11.35 -17.24
CA ARG A 83 -19.81 -12.24 -18.16
C ARG A 83 -19.77 -11.69 -19.58
N GLN A 84 -20.89 -11.16 -20.07
CA GLN A 84 -20.96 -10.55 -21.40
C GLN A 84 -20.03 -9.34 -21.56
N LEU A 85 -19.77 -8.60 -20.48
CA LEU A 85 -18.92 -7.41 -20.48
C LEU A 85 -17.49 -7.66 -19.99
N GLY A 86 -17.14 -8.90 -19.64
CA GLY A 86 -15.84 -9.21 -19.03
C GLY A 86 -15.64 -8.62 -17.62
N ILE A 87 -16.74 -8.22 -16.95
CA ILE A 87 -16.71 -7.67 -15.59
C ILE A 87 -16.71 -8.83 -14.60
N HIS A 88 -15.95 -8.67 -13.50
CA HIS A 88 -15.96 -9.67 -12.45
C HIS A 88 -17.34 -9.75 -11.80
N VAL A 89 -17.94 -10.96 -11.78
CA VAL A 89 -19.32 -11.18 -11.34
C VAL A 89 -19.60 -10.62 -9.93
N ARG A 90 -18.65 -10.76 -8.99
CA ARG A 90 -18.83 -10.20 -7.63
C ARG A 90 -18.88 -8.66 -7.61
N ALA A 91 -18.19 -7.98 -8.53
CA ALA A 91 -18.23 -6.53 -8.63
C ALA A 91 -19.60 -6.07 -9.13
N ALA A 92 -20.10 -6.69 -10.20
CA ALA A 92 -21.44 -6.47 -10.74
C ALA A 92 -22.55 -6.72 -9.70
N GLN A 93 -22.48 -7.82 -8.95
CA GLN A 93 -23.44 -8.09 -7.88
C GLN A 93 -23.41 -7.02 -6.78
N ARG A 94 -22.21 -6.53 -6.43
CA ARG A 94 -22.05 -5.43 -5.47
C ARG A 94 -22.66 -4.13 -5.99
N TRP A 95 -22.51 -3.84 -7.29
CA TRP A 95 -23.14 -2.71 -7.96
C TRP A 95 -24.65 -2.78 -7.88
N VAL A 96 -25.27 -3.91 -8.23
CA VAL A 96 -26.73 -4.09 -8.13
C VAL A 96 -27.21 -3.90 -6.68
N ARG A 97 -26.50 -4.45 -5.69
CA ARG A 97 -26.85 -4.27 -4.28
C ARG A 97 -26.76 -2.81 -3.84
N ARG A 98 -25.76 -2.06 -4.33
CA ARG A 98 -25.62 -0.63 -4.03
C ARG A 98 -26.72 0.18 -4.71
N TYR A 99 -26.96 -0.08 -5.99
CA TYR A 99 -28.02 0.58 -6.76
C TYR A 99 -29.39 0.45 -6.09
N ARG A 100 -29.74 -0.74 -5.59
CA ARG A 100 -31.00 -0.95 -4.86
C ARG A 100 -31.13 -0.15 -3.56
N LYS A 101 -30.01 0.24 -2.96
CA LYS A 101 -30.00 1.08 -1.75
C LYS A 101 -30.03 2.55 -2.08
N ASP A 102 -29.22 2.94 -3.06
CA ASP A 102 -29.02 4.32 -3.47
C ASP A 102 -28.46 4.32 -4.92
N PRO A 103 -29.32 4.58 -5.92
CA PRO A 103 -28.95 4.62 -7.33
C PRO A 103 -27.87 5.66 -7.65
N GLU A 104 -27.92 6.84 -7.03
CA GLU A 104 -26.99 7.95 -7.32
C GLU A 104 -25.57 7.62 -6.85
N SER A 105 -25.45 6.93 -5.70
CA SER A 105 -24.17 6.56 -5.09
C SER A 105 -23.26 5.65 -5.94
N ILE A 106 -23.76 5.11 -7.07
CA ILE A 106 -23.00 4.17 -7.88
C ILE A 106 -21.96 4.85 -8.77
N PHE A 107 -22.26 6.06 -9.21
CA PHE A 107 -21.39 6.92 -10.01
C PHE A 107 -20.64 7.92 -9.13
N GLU A 108 -21.11 8.16 -7.91
CA GLU A 108 -20.39 8.98 -6.95
C GLU A 108 -19.03 8.38 -6.58
N LYS A 109 -17.98 9.10 -6.93
CA LYS A 109 -16.63 8.85 -6.43
C LYS A 109 -16.57 9.39 -5.00
N LYS A 110 -16.70 8.50 -4.02
CA LYS A 110 -16.52 8.88 -2.61
C LYS A 110 -15.17 9.58 -2.45
N LYS A 111 -15.19 10.84 -2.03
CA LYS A 111 -13.98 11.54 -1.59
C LYS A 111 -13.37 10.71 -0.47
N ARG A 112 -12.12 10.28 -0.64
CA ARG A 112 -11.39 9.63 0.45
C ARG A 112 -11.08 10.70 1.47
N SER A 113 -11.96 10.88 2.46
CA SER A 113 -11.56 11.58 3.67
C SER A 113 -10.51 10.70 4.34
N GLY A 114 -9.29 11.21 4.47
CA GLY A 114 -8.27 10.55 5.26
C GLY A 114 -8.71 10.39 6.72
N ARG A 115 -7.86 9.78 7.54
CA ARG A 115 -8.05 9.78 8.99
C ARG A 115 -8.23 11.24 9.46
N ARG A 116 -9.19 11.46 10.36
CA ARG A 116 -9.38 12.78 10.98
C ARG A 116 -8.05 13.24 11.59
N ARG A 117 -7.72 14.53 11.43
CA ARG A 117 -6.50 15.10 12.00
C ARG A 117 -6.62 15.01 13.52
N ILE A 118 -5.55 14.58 14.18
CA ILE A 118 -5.50 14.45 15.64
C ILE A 118 -5.53 15.84 16.29
N LEU A 119 -4.86 16.82 15.67
CA LEU A 119 -4.87 18.22 16.12
C LEU A 119 -5.96 19.02 15.39
N GLY A 120 -6.96 19.47 16.16
CA GLY A 120 -7.98 20.42 15.73
C GLY A 120 -7.41 21.82 15.48
N GLU A 121 -8.25 22.74 14.98
CA GLU A 121 -7.83 24.12 14.69
C GLU A 121 -7.47 24.90 15.97
N GLU A 122 -8.24 24.71 17.05
CA GLU A 122 -8.00 25.36 18.34
C GLU A 122 -6.67 24.93 18.94
N HIS A 123 -6.40 23.62 18.97
CA HIS A 123 -5.13 23.06 19.40
C HIS A 123 -3.96 23.65 18.60
N LYS A 124 -4.10 23.82 17.29
CA LYS A 124 -3.05 24.43 16.47
C LYS A 124 -2.83 25.89 16.81
N LYS A 125 -3.90 26.67 17.01
CA LYS A 125 -3.79 28.08 17.40
C LYS A 125 -3.10 28.23 18.74
N PHE A 126 -3.47 27.41 19.72
CA PHE A 126 -2.80 27.39 21.03
C PHE A 126 -1.31 27.07 20.90
N LEU A 127 -0.96 26.03 20.15
CA LEU A 127 0.43 25.64 19.91
C LEU A 127 1.24 26.75 19.22
N LEU A 128 0.65 27.44 18.24
CA LEU A 128 1.30 28.55 17.55
C LEU A 128 1.58 29.71 18.52
N ASN A 129 0.56 30.15 19.27
CA ASN A 129 0.74 31.21 20.26
C ASN A 129 1.80 30.86 21.31
N TYR A 130 1.80 29.61 21.79
CA TYR A 130 2.78 29.16 22.79
C TYR A 130 4.22 29.19 22.26
N ILE A 131 4.44 28.79 20.99
CA ILE A 131 5.77 28.84 20.35
C ILE A 131 6.18 30.29 20.09
N ASP A 132 5.25 31.14 19.67
CA ASP A 132 5.50 32.57 19.45
C ASP A 132 5.88 33.27 20.77
N ASP A 133 5.20 32.94 21.87
CA ASP A 133 5.48 33.47 23.22
C ASP A 133 6.76 32.88 23.83
N ASN A 134 7.12 31.64 23.50
CA ASN A 134 8.30 30.94 24.01
C ASN A 134 9.10 30.27 22.87
N PRO A 135 9.92 31.04 22.13
CA PRO A 135 10.65 30.52 20.95
C PRO A 135 11.70 29.45 21.29
N SER A 136 12.06 29.28 22.56
CA SER A 136 12.97 28.24 23.04
C SER A 136 12.27 26.95 23.51
N ALA A 137 10.94 26.88 23.40
CA ALA A 137 10.17 25.74 23.87
C ALA A 137 10.58 24.44 23.16
N VAL A 138 10.72 23.36 23.93
CA VAL A 138 11.09 22.04 23.41
C VAL A 138 9.82 21.23 23.12
N VAL A 139 9.83 20.41 22.06
CA VAL A 139 8.67 19.61 21.61
C VAL A 139 8.04 18.77 22.74
N THR A 140 8.83 18.32 23.72
CA THR A 140 8.35 17.57 24.89
C THR A 140 7.48 18.41 25.83
N GLU A 141 7.81 19.67 26.03
CA GLU A 141 7.03 20.62 26.85
C GLU A 141 5.69 20.90 26.18
N VAL A 142 5.75 21.11 24.86
CA VAL A 142 4.59 21.32 24.00
C VAL A 142 3.63 20.12 24.04
N TYR A 143 4.15 18.90 24.04
CA TYR A 143 3.35 17.67 24.12
C TYR A 143 2.67 17.50 25.49
N SER A 144 3.34 17.95 26.55
CA SER A 144 2.85 17.84 27.94
C SER A 144 1.63 18.74 28.17
N LEU A 145 1.59 19.92 27.57
CA LEU A 145 0.45 20.86 27.66
C LEU A 145 -0.83 20.30 27.01
N GLN A 146 -0.72 19.42 26.01
CA GLN A 146 -1.88 18.83 25.33
C GLN A 146 -2.70 17.89 26.24
N PHE A 147 -2.11 17.34 27.31
CA PHE A 147 -2.82 16.41 28.20
C PHE A 147 -3.58 17.10 29.34
N TYR A 148 -3.21 18.33 29.70
CA TYR A 148 -3.87 19.06 30.78
C TYR A 148 -5.13 19.81 30.32
N ASP A 149 -5.17 20.30 29.08
CA ASP A 149 -6.32 21.04 28.53
C ASP A 149 -7.53 20.16 28.15
N ASN A 150 -7.39 18.83 28.11
CA ASN A 150 -8.50 17.91 27.82
C ASN A 150 -9.30 17.48 29.08
N SER A 151 -9.17 18.21 30.20
CA SER A 151 -9.78 17.87 31.50
C SER A 151 -10.87 18.83 32.00
N VAL A 152 -11.39 19.72 31.16
CA VAL A 152 -12.49 20.65 31.50
C VAL A 152 -13.73 20.38 30.67
#